data_AF-A0A166BXR3-F1
#
_entry.id   AF-A0A166BXR3-F1
#
_cell.length_a   1.000
_cell.length_b   1.000
_cell.length_c   1.000
_cell.angle_alpha   90.00
_cell.angle_beta   90.00
_cell.angle_gamma   90.00
#
_symmetry.space_group_name_H-M   'P 1'
#
loop_
_entity.id
_entity.type
_entity.pdbx_description
1 polymer ?
#
loop_
_entity_poly.entity_id
_entity_poly.type
_entity_poly.pdbx_seq_one_letter_code
_entity_poly.pdbx_strand_id
1 'polypeptide(L)'
;MTVFRTLLSELDLHEFPENKKALKRAYARKLKSIDQAEDPAAFQRMREAYEKLGSHLQSANGYQPAPLPNALPQEERASPPPASTLNDSELGYTTEQILTLPESNSLEQESVGFDKPNREFVDEQLQLIRNLEGEPADLDEIQEILGLEEMTAPVIWRELEQTVFDYLARSLIHGETGRHYFKPYITDAFLDQLDLLFGWQSDFKTLALLRGDQGAVAQALHTNSYIRQLKQKFWWRRPENILSITLFAFCYSILILTLPDLWWKNNATQSLTKAGLLLLVPYTIFLYIQTLWPLCRWFHNQIKEQTLHHFKLQDLGRFKNRKTIIRLVLLCGMTIATVPDYWQRDHTILWLGTTALLLPFKSARYKASLKTFYEQN
;
A
#
# COMPACT_ATOMS: atom_id res chain seq x y z
N MET A 1 1.79 39.10 1.11
CA MET A 1 0.32 38.91 1.14
C MET A 1 -0.40 39.35 -0.13
N THR A 2 0.07 40.39 -0.86
CA THR A 2 -0.61 40.90 -2.07
C THR A 2 -0.70 39.88 -3.20
N VAL A 3 0.38 39.13 -3.46
CA VAL A 3 0.44 38.10 -4.51
C VAL A 3 -0.63 37.03 -4.32
N PHE A 4 -0.88 36.61 -3.08
CA PHE A 4 -1.84 35.55 -2.78
C PHE A 4 -3.29 35.98 -3.02
N ARG A 5 -3.61 37.24 -2.71
CA ARG A 5 -4.93 37.82 -3.02
C ARG A 5 -5.17 37.88 -4.54
N THR A 6 -4.13 38.20 -5.31
CA THR A 6 -4.23 38.19 -6.78
C THR A 6 -4.57 36.79 -7.30
N LEU A 7 -3.89 35.75 -6.82
CA LEU A 7 -4.17 34.36 -7.24
C LEU A 7 -5.60 33.92 -6.89
N LEU A 8 -6.10 34.29 -5.71
CA LEU A 8 -7.48 34.00 -5.31
C LEU A 8 -8.50 34.75 -6.18
N SER A 9 -8.21 36.00 -6.54
CA SER A 9 -9.08 36.79 -7.42
C SER A 9 -9.17 36.24 -8.85
N GLU A 10 -8.09 35.64 -9.38
CA GLU A 10 -8.11 35.02 -10.71
C GLU A 10 -9.05 33.79 -10.79
N LEU A 11 -9.39 33.18 -9.64
CA LEU A 11 -10.36 32.07 -9.52
C LEU A 11 -11.71 32.48 -8.90
N ASP A 12 -11.96 33.78 -8.69
CA ASP A 12 -13.13 34.32 -7.99
C ASP A 12 -13.34 33.70 -6.60
N LEU A 13 -12.24 33.53 -5.85
CA LEU A 13 -12.26 33.06 -4.47
C LEU A 13 -12.00 34.23 -3.50
N HIS A 14 -12.82 34.36 -2.46
CA HIS A 14 -12.60 35.36 -1.40
C HIS A 14 -11.70 34.83 -0.27
N GLU A 15 -11.67 33.51 -0.10
CA GLU A 15 -10.92 32.83 0.95
C GLU A 15 -10.16 31.63 0.38
N PHE A 16 -9.12 31.20 1.09
CA PHE A 16 -8.34 30.04 0.67
C PHE A 16 -9.17 28.75 0.82
N PRO A 17 -9.26 27.91 -0.22
CA PRO A 17 -10.10 26.72 -0.17
C PRO A 17 -9.53 25.68 0.81
N GLU A 18 -10.38 25.09 1.64
CA GLU A 18 -9.99 24.07 2.62
C GLU A 18 -9.48 22.77 1.99
N ASN A 19 -9.89 22.46 0.76
CA ASN A 19 -9.52 21.21 0.10
C ASN A 19 -9.41 21.33 -1.42
N LYS A 20 -8.71 20.36 -2.03
CA LYS A 20 -8.49 20.28 -3.48
C LYS A 20 -9.79 20.17 -4.28
N LYS A 21 -10.87 19.64 -3.70
CA LYS A 21 -12.18 19.56 -4.37
C LYS A 21 -12.81 20.94 -4.53
N ALA A 22 -12.72 21.80 -3.52
CA ALA A 22 -13.20 23.18 -3.58
C ALA A 22 -12.42 23.98 -4.62
N LEU A 23 -11.09 23.87 -4.65
CA LEU A 23 -10.24 24.52 -5.65
C LEU A 23 -10.59 24.07 -7.08
N LYS A 24 -10.76 22.76 -7.32
CA LYS A 24 -11.18 22.22 -8.63
C LYS A 24 -12.55 22.74 -9.07
N ARG A 25 -13.50 22.89 -8.16
CA ARG A 25 -14.83 23.44 -8.46
C ARG A 25 -14.75 24.92 -8.83
N ALA A 26 -13.92 25.70 -8.14
CA ALA A 26 -13.69 27.11 -8.47
C ALA A 26 -13.09 27.26 -9.88
N TYR A 27 -12.03 26.50 -10.18
CA TYR A 27 -11.43 26.44 -11.51
C TYR A 27 -12.43 26.06 -12.60
N ALA A 28 -13.24 25.01 -12.39
CA ALA A 28 -14.24 24.59 -13.36
C ALA A 28 -15.36 25.62 -13.58
N ARG A 29 -15.68 26.45 -12.57
CA ARG A 29 -16.64 27.56 -12.74
C ARG A 29 -16.02 28.69 -13.56
N LYS A 30 -14.79 29.10 -13.23
CA LYS A 30 -14.09 30.18 -13.95
C LYS A 30 -13.78 29.80 -15.40
N LEU A 31 -13.40 28.54 -15.65
CA LEU A 31 -13.17 28.01 -16.98
C LEU A 31 -14.38 28.13 -17.90
N LYS A 32 -15.60 28.02 -17.37
CA LYS A 32 -16.84 28.18 -18.15
C LYS A 32 -17.16 29.65 -18.47
N SER A 33 -16.56 30.59 -17.75
CA SER A 33 -16.79 32.03 -17.95
C SER A 33 -15.77 32.69 -18.89
N ILE A 34 -14.66 32.02 -19.20
CA ILE A 34 -13.61 32.53 -20.09
C ILE A 34 -13.77 31.88 -21.47
N ASP A 35 -13.92 32.69 -22.51
CA ASP A 35 -13.74 32.23 -23.88
C ASP A 35 -12.24 32.18 -24.21
N GLN A 36 -11.71 30.98 -24.40
CA GLN A 36 -10.28 30.76 -24.64
C GLN A 36 -9.82 31.31 -25.99
N ALA A 37 -10.73 31.44 -26.97
CA ALA A 37 -10.40 31.98 -28.28
C ALA A 37 -10.31 33.51 -28.26
N GLU A 38 -11.12 34.15 -27.42
CA GLU A 38 -11.19 35.61 -27.32
C GLU A 38 -10.14 36.17 -26.34
N ASP A 39 -9.88 35.50 -25.22
CA ASP A 39 -8.89 35.92 -24.22
C ASP A 39 -7.99 34.77 -23.72
N PRO A 40 -6.97 34.38 -24.50
CA PRO A 40 -6.03 33.34 -24.11
C PRO A 40 -5.17 33.75 -22.90
N ALA A 41 -4.97 35.05 -22.68
CA ALA A 41 -4.16 35.56 -21.58
C ALA A 41 -4.88 35.41 -20.22
N ALA A 42 -6.19 35.66 -20.18
CA ALA A 42 -7.00 35.37 -18.99
C ALA A 42 -7.04 33.87 -18.67
N PHE A 43 -7.17 33.01 -19.69
CA PHE A 43 -7.12 31.56 -19.50
C PHE A 43 -5.78 31.11 -18.89
N GLN A 44 -4.66 31.64 -19.39
CA GLN A 44 -3.34 31.30 -18.87
C GLN A 44 -3.14 31.77 -17.41
N ARG A 45 -3.56 33.00 -17.07
CA ARG A 45 -3.52 33.50 -15.68
C ARG A 45 -4.36 32.66 -14.73
N MET A 46 -5.57 32.26 -15.15
CA MET A 46 -6.43 31.37 -14.38
C MET A 46 -5.76 30.01 -14.13
N ARG A 47 -5.11 29.44 -15.16
CA ARG A 47 -4.40 28.16 -15.05
C ARG A 47 -3.24 28.24 -14.07
N GLU A 48 -2.40 29.26 -14.19
CA GLU A 48 -1.28 29.49 -13.28
C GLU A 48 -1.75 29.70 -11.83
N ALA A 49 -2.86 30.41 -11.63
CA ALA A 49 -3.46 30.59 -10.32
C ALA A 49 -3.92 29.25 -9.71
N TYR A 50 -4.57 28.38 -10.51
CA TYR A 50 -4.96 27.04 -10.07
C TYR A 50 -3.77 26.16 -9.71
N GLU A 51 -2.70 26.17 -10.51
CA GLU A 51 -1.49 25.38 -10.26
C GLU A 51 -0.77 25.85 -9.00
N LYS A 52 -0.57 27.16 -8.82
CA LYS A 52 0.06 27.74 -7.63
C LYS A 52 -0.76 27.55 -6.35
N LEU A 53 -2.07 27.77 -6.39
CA LEU A 53 -2.92 27.50 -5.22
C LEU A 53 -2.99 26.00 -4.92
N GLY A 54 -2.92 25.17 -5.97
CA GLY A 54 -2.90 23.72 -5.88
C GLY A 54 -1.63 23.17 -5.23
N SER A 55 -0.45 23.74 -5.52
CA SER A 55 0.81 23.38 -4.85
C SER A 55 0.81 23.83 -3.40
N HIS A 56 0.34 25.05 -3.09
CA HIS A 56 0.19 25.50 -1.71
C HIS A 56 -0.75 24.60 -0.88
N LEU A 57 -1.89 24.19 -1.45
CA LEU A 57 -2.81 23.24 -0.81
C LEU A 57 -2.19 21.86 -0.58
N GLN A 58 -1.22 21.46 -1.40
CA GLN A 58 -0.54 20.19 -1.32
C GLN A 58 0.56 20.22 -0.26
N SER A 59 1.36 21.29 -0.22
CA SER A 59 2.33 21.53 0.85
C SER A 59 1.63 21.61 2.21
N ALA A 60 0.47 22.29 2.29
CA ALA A 60 -0.32 22.39 3.51
C ALA A 60 -0.93 21.04 3.97
N ASN A 61 -1.09 20.07 3.06
CA ASN A 61 -1.70 18.76 3.35
C ASN A 61 -0.70 17.58 3.23
N GLY A 62 0.60 17.85 3.02
CA GLY A 62 1.63 16.83 2.85
C GLY A 62 1.41 15.85 1.67
N TYR A 63 0.73 16.26 0.59
CA TYR A 63 0.32 15.34 -0.50
C TYR A 63 0.87 15.76 -1.87
N GLN A 64 1.80 15.00 -2.46
CA GLN A 64 2.39 15.27 -3.78
C GLN A 64 1.68 14.45 -4.89
N PRO A 65 1.11 15.07 -5.94
CA PRO A 65 0.44 14.37 -7.02
C PRO A 65 1.37 14.12 -8.23
N ALA A 66 1.12 13.00 -8.92
CA ALA A 66 1.69 12.70 -10.22
C ALA A 66 1.32 13.77 -11.27
N PRO A 67 2.22 14.06 -12.24
CA PRO A 67 1.99 15.06 -13.28
C PRO A 67 0.75 14.74 -14.11
N LEU A 68 -0.07 15.76 -14.38
CA LEU A 68 -1.21 15.64 -15.28
C LEU A 68 -0.73 15.53 -16.74
N PRO A 69 -1.48 14.82 -17.62
CA PRO A 69 -1.12 14.67 -19.02
C PRO A 69 -1.09 16.05 -19.69
N ASN A 70 0.00 16.35 -20.39
CA ASN A 70 0.13 17.53 -21.22
C ASN A 70 -1.07 17.66 -22.18
N ALA A 71 -1.49 18.90 -22.39
CA ALA A 71 -2.55 19.28 -23.32
C ALA A 71 -2.31 18.68 -24.71
N LEU A 72 -3.42 18.36 -25.39
CA LEU A 72 -3.46 17.83 -26.76
C LEU A 72 -2.59 18.67 -27.71
N PRO A 73 -1.91 18.04 -28.69
CA PRO A 73 -1.11 18.74 -29.68
C PRO A 73 -1.96 19.78 -30.42
N GLN A 74 -1.47 21.02 -30.51
CA GLN A 74 -2.02 21.98 -31.44
C GLN A 74 -1.84 21.43 -32.85
N GLU A 75 -2.96 21.20 -33.51
CA GLU A 75 -3.05 20.74 -34.88
C GLU A 75 -2.50 21.84 -35.81
N GLU A 76 -1.25 21.66 -36.21
CA GLU A 76 -0.56 22.48 -37.18
C GLU A 76 -1.29 22.37 -38.52
N ARG A 77 -2.03 23.42 -38.88
CA ARG A 77 -2.75 23.55 -40.15
C ARG A 77 -1.74 23.53 -41.31
N ALA A 78 -1.51 22.36 -41.87
CA ALA A 78 -0.85 22.20 -43.16
C ALA A 78 -1.75 22.77 -44.28
N SER A 79 -1.24 23.77 -44.99
CA SER A 79 -1.76 24.19 -46.29
C SER A 79 -1.38 23.15 -47.37
N PRO A 80 -2.19 22.96 -48.43
CA PRO A 80 -1.93 21.93 -49.43
C PRO A 80 -0.81 22.37 -50.42
N PRO A 81 -0.01 21.43 -50.94
CA PRO A 81 1.02 21.74 -51.94
C PRO A 81 0.41 21.90 -53.35
N PRO A 82 0.93 22.80 -54.20
CA PRO A 82 0.63 22.75 -55.61
C PRO A 82 1.50 21.68 -56.29
N ALA A 83 0.87 20.92 -57.20
CA ALA A 83 1.54 20.04 -58.13
C ALA A 83 2.42 20.84 -59.10
N SER A 84 3.62 20.34 -59.42
CA SER A 84 4.00 19.98 -60.81
C SER A 84 5.50 19.65 -60.95
N THR A 85 5.70 18.63 -61.80
CA THR A 85 6.78 18.43 -62.80
C THR A 85 8.22 18.11 -62.39
N LEU A 86 8.52 16.82 -62.57
CA LEU A 86 9.73 16.24 -63.19
C LEU A 86 10.53 17.19 -64.09
N ASN A 87 11.86 17.20 -63.89
CA ASN A 87 12.83 17.09 -64.98
C ASN A 87 14.20 16.62 -64.44
N ASP A 88 14.73 15.60 -65.11
CA ASP A 88 16.11 15.13 -65.04
C ASP A 88 17.08 16.18 -65.62
N SER A 89 18.25 16.35 -65.00
CA SER A 89 19.56 16.52 -65.67
C SER A 89 20.69 16.75 -64.67
N GLU A 90 21.66 15.82 -64.70
CA GLU A 90 23.12 16.06 -64.71
C GLU A 90 23.71 17.32 -64.07
N LEU A 91 24.59 17.14 -63.06
CA LEU A 91 26.04 17.47 -63.08
C LEU A 91 26.63 17.76 -61.69
N GLY A 92 27.78 17.14 -61.42
CA GLY A 92 28.92 17.75 -60.74
C GLY A 92 28.80 18.08 -59.24
N TYR A 93 29.15 17.12 -58.38
CA TYR A 93 29.51 17.44 -57.00
C TYR A 93 30.95 17.97 -56.97
N THR A 94 31.11 19.29 -56.89
CA THR A 94 32.37 19.92 -56.47
C THR A 94 32.23 20.31 -55.01
N THR A 95 33.01 19.64 -54.17
CA THR A 95 33.33 20.01 -52.79
C THR A 95 33.97 21.39 -52.81
N GLU A 96 33.28 22.42 -52.32
CA GLU A 96 33.81 23.64 -51.67
C GLU A 96 32.72 24.71 -51.59
N GLN A 97 31.89 24.66 -50.54
CA GLN A 97 31.20 25.85 -50.04
C GLN A 97 31.25 25.84 -48.52
N ILE A 98 32.23 26.60 -48.04
CA ILE A 98 32.39 27.07 -46.67
C ILE A 98 31.13 27.90 -46.36
N LEU A 99 30.16 27.27 -45.70
CA LEU A 99 29.00 27.96 -45.16
C LEU A 99 29.45 28.64 -43.88
N THR A 100 29.71 29.95 -43.98
CA THR A 100 29.91 30.84 -42.85
C THR A 100 28.61 30.85 -42.05
N LEU A 101 28.61 30.18 -40.89
CA LEU A 101 27.53 30.34 -39.91
C LEU A 101 27.48 31.82 -39.50
N PRO A 102 26.29 32.46 -39.49
CA PRO A 102 26.16 33.76 -38.86
C PRO A 102 26.52 33.60 -37.38
N GLU A 103 27.41 34.47 -36.91
CA GLU A 103 27.75 34.62 -35.49
C GLU A 103 26.45 34.71 -34.70
N SER A 104 26.14 33.63 -33.99
CA SER A 104 25.11 33.61 -32.96
C SER A 104 25.41 34.75 -32.01
N ASN A 105 24.57 35.78 -32.07
CA ASN A 105 24.45 36.78 -31.01
C ASN A 105 24.39 36.02 -29.70
N SER A 106 25.48 36.16 -28.94
CA SER A 106 25.61 35.69 -27.57
C SER A 106 24.63 36.50 -26.76
N LEU A 107 23.38 36.00 -26.71
CA LEU A 107 22.45 36.33 -25.65
C LEU A 107 23.16 35.89 -24.38
N GLU A 108 23.70 36.87 -23.66
CA GLU A 108 24.00 36.77 -22.24
C GLU A 108 22.73 36.22 -21.59
N GLN A 109 22.64 34.90 -21.47
CA GLN A 109 21.75 34.26 -20.54
C GLN A 109 22.22 34.79 -19.19
N GLU A 110 21.52 35.81 -18.68
CA GLU A 110 21.42 36.05 -17.25
C GLU A 110 21.08 34.70 -16.65
N SER A 111 22.10 34.03 -16.13
CA SER A 111 21.94 32.90 -15.26
C SER A 111 21.18 33.47 -14.08
N VAL A 112 19.85 33.33 -14.13
CA VAL A 112 18.97 33.50 -12.98
C VAL A 112 19.67 32.73 -11.89
N GLY A 113 20.29 33.47 -10.97
CA GLY A 113 21.12 32.92 -9.93
C GLY A 113 20.22 32.04 -9.09
N PHE A 114 20.15 30.76 -9.43
CA PHE A 114 19.67 29.76 -8.51
C PHE A 114 20.66 29.84 -7.35
N ASP A 115 20.23 30.56 -6.31
CA ASP A 115 20.96 30.67 -5.06
C ASP A 115 21.39 29.25 -4.71
N LYS A 116 22.70 29.01 -4.80
CA LYS A 116 23.23 27.71 -4.43
C LYS A 116 22.74 27.47 -3.01
N PRO A 117 22.11 26.31 -2.74
CA PRO A 117 21.59 26.03 -1.41
C PRO A 117 22.73 26.27 -0.41
N ASN A 118 22.42 27.01 0.65
CA ASN A 118 23.40 27.38 1.65
C ASN A 118 23.96 26.10 2.28
N ARG A 119 25.16 25.70 1.83
CA ARG A 119 25.74 24.40 2.19
C ARG A 119 25.99 24.29 3.69
N GLU A 120 26.37 25.40 4.33
CA GLU A 120 26.57 25.44 5.78
C GLU A 120 25.27 25.09 6.53
N PHE A 121 24.14 25.67 6.10
CA PHE A 121 22.83 25.35 6.68
C PHE A 121 22.46 23.87 6.51
N VAL A 122 22.72 23.32 5.33
CA VAL A 122 22.41 21.91 5.02
C VAL A 122 23.27 20.97 5.88
N ASP A 123 24.56 21.25 5.98
CA ASP A 123 25.49 20.48 6.81
C ASP A 123 25.08 20.53 8.29
N GLU A 124 24.60 21.68 8.78
CA GLU A 124 24.02 21.81 10.12
C GLU A 124 22.78 20.93 10.30
N GLN A 125 21.83 20.94 9.37
CA GLN A 125 20.62 20.10 9.44
C GLN A 125 20.94 18.60 9.40
N LEU A 126 21.87 18.19 8.54
CA LEU A 126 22.34 16.80 8.50
C LEU A 126 23.04 16.41 9.80
N GLN A 127 23.82 17.32 10.39
CA GLN A 127 24.48 17.07 11.67
C GLN A 127 23.47 16.96 12.81
N LEU A 128 22.38 17.74 12.79
CA LEU A 128 21.28 17.59 13.75
C LEU A 128 20.71 16.16 13.69
N ILE A 129 20.31 15.68 12.51
CA ILE A 129 19.77 14.31 12.37
C ILE A 129 20.78 13.25 12.83
N ARG A 130 22.08 13.45 12.56
CA ARG A 130 23.14 12.53 12.99
C ARG A 130 23.26 12.46 14.51
N ASN A 131 22.99 13.54 15.22
CA ASN A 131 23.11 13.62 16.68
C ASN A 131 21.87 13.08 17.42
N LEU A 132 20.75 12.84 16.73
CA LEU A 132 19.53 12.28 17.32
C LEU A 132 19.76 10.85 17.85
N GLU A 133 19.37 10.62 19.12
CA GLU A 133 19.63 9.38 19.88
C GLU A 133 18.60 8.26 19.61
N GLY A 134 17.56 8.57 18.83
CA GLY A 134 16.41 7.69 18.65
C GLY A 134 15.48 7.75 19.85
N GLU A 135 15.05 8.96 20.19
CA GLU A 135 13.95 9.29 21.08
C GLU A 135 12.66 9.61 20.29
N PRO A 136 11.48 9.64 20.93
CA PRO A 136 10.25 9.98 20.22
C PRO A 136 10.22 11.42 19.67
N ALA A 137 10.87 12.37 20.35
CA ALA A 137 10.91 13.78 19.94
C ALA A 137 11.68 13.98 18.62
N ASP A 138 12.67 13.13 18.37
CA ASP A 138 13.50 13.13 17.16
C ASP A 138 12.68 12.99 15.88
N LEU A 139 11.49 12.37 15.94
CA LEU A 139 10.63 12.21 14.77
C LEU A 139 10.05 13.54 14.29
N ASP A 140 9.63 14.39 15.21
CA ASP A 140 9.07 15.70 14.88
C ASP A 140 10.17 16.59 14.27
N GLU A 141 11.39 16.51 14.81
CA GLU A 141 12.55 17.25 14.31
C GLU A 141 12.98 16.76 12.91
N ILE A 142 13.05 15.44 12.68
CA ILE A 142 13.33 14.90 11.33
C ILE A 142 12.24 15.32 10.33
N GLN A 143 10.96 15.33 10.74
CA GLN A 143 9.87 15.78 9.86
C GLN A 143 9.96 17.26 9.52
N GLU A 144 10.34 18.11 10.48
CA GLU A 144 10.57 19.53 10.25
C GLU A 144 11.71 19.73 9.22
N ILE A 145 12.84 19.03 9.40
CA ILE A 145 13.98 19.09 8.50
C ILE A 145 13.62 18.61 7.08
N LEU A 146 12.86 17.51 6.97
CA LEU A 146 12.40 16.98 5.69
C LEU A 146 11.41 17.92 4.97
N GLY A 147 10.77 18.84 5.71
CA GLY A 147 9.85 19.85 5.15
C GLY A 147 10.54 21.07 4.55
N LEU A 148 11.85 21.24 4.76
CA LEU A 148 12.61 22.40 4.27
C LEU A 148 12.82 22.33 2.75
N GLU A 149 12.52 23.43 2.06
CA GLU A 149 12.63 23.53 0.60
C GLU A 149 14.07 23.32 0.12
N GLU A 150 15.04 23.82 0.90
CA GLU A 150 16.47 23.72 0.64
C GLU A 150 16.99 22.27 0.64
N MET A 151 16.31 21.38 1.38
CA MET A 151 16.66 19.97 1.50
C MET A 151 16.19 19.13 0.29
N THR A 152 15.35 19.71 -0.58
CA THR A 152 14.85 19.02 -1.79
C THR A 152 15.81 19.11 -2.98
N ALA A 153 16.94 19.82 -2.86
CA ALA A 153 17.91 19.92 -3.94
C ALA A 153 18.52 18.53 -4.26
N PRO A 154 18.61 18.13 -5.54
CA PRO A 154 19.04 16.77 -5.93
C PRO A 154 20.40 16.32 -5.38
N VAL A 155 21.32 17.28 -5.18
CA VAL A 155 22.66 17.00 -4.65
C VAL A 155 22.61 16.64 -3.16
N ILE A 156 21.76 17.33 -2.40
CA ILE A 156 21.58 17.17 -0.95
C ILE A 156 20.74 15.93 -0.66
N TRP A 157 19.82 15.62 -1.56
CA TRP A 157 18.86 14.54 -1.42
C TRP A 157 19.49 13.20 -1.03
N ARG A 158 20.61 12.82 -1.65
CA ARG A 158 21.33 11.57 -1.34
C ARG A 158 21.96 11.57 0.06
N GLU A 159 22.50 12.70 0.49
CA GLU A 159 23.13 12.81 1.81
C GLU A 159 22.08 12.79 2.93
N LEU A 160 20.93 13.41 2.68
CA LEU A 160 19.76 13.36 3.55
C LEU A 160 19.20 11.94 3.64
N GLU A 161 19.00 11.27 2.50
CA GLU A 161 18.54 9.89 2.45
C GLU A 161 19.45 8.96 3.27
N GLN A 162 20.77 9.04 3.07
CA GLN A 162 21.73 8.25 3.83
C GLN A 162 21.67 8.56 5.33
N THR A 163 21.55 9.83 5.70
CA THR A 163 21.53 10.26 7.09
C THR A 163 20.27 9.76 7.82
N VAL A 164 19.10 9.84 7.18
CA VAL A 164 17.85 9.27 7.71
C VAL A 164 17.93 7.75 7.79
N PHE A 165 18.56 7.10 6.80
CA PHE A 165 18.76 5.67 6.81
C PHE A 165 19.64 5.22 8.00
N ASP A 166 20.73 5.93 8.27
CA ASP A 166 21.60 5.68 9.42
C ASP A 166 20.85 5.88 10.75
N TYR A 167 19.99 6.89 10.84
CA TYR A 167 19.10 7.09 11.99
C TYR A 167 18.15 5.89 12.19
N LEU A 168 17.56 5.36 11.11
CA LEU A 168 16.71 4.17 11.18
C LEU A 168 17.50 2.92 11.60
N ALA A 169 18.75 2.79 11.17
CA ALA A 169 19.64 1.70 11.61
C ALA A 169 19.89 1.74 13.12
N ARG A 170 20.13 2.93 13.69
CA ARG A 170 20.27 3.11 15.15
C ARG A 170 18.94 2.88 15.89
N SER A 171 17.82 3.11 15.22
CA SER A 171 16.48 2.88 15.76
C SER A 171 16.00 1.42 15.62
N LEU A 172 16.85 0.52 15.16
CA LEU A 172 16.53 -0.87 14.91
C LEU A 172 16.81 -1.74 16.14
N ILE A 173 15.79 -2.47 16.59
CA ILE A 173 15.91 -3.46 17.64
C ILE A 173 16.19 -4.83 17.02
N HIS A 174 17.28 -5.44 17.45
CA HIS A 174 17.71 -6.76 17.01
C HIS A 174 17.02 -7.83 17.85
N GLY A 175 16.06 -8.54 17.27
CA GLY A 175 15.39 -9.65 17.94
C GLY A 175 16.25 -10.93 17.95
N GLU A 176 16.15 -11.72 19.02
CA GLU A 176 16.85 -13.01 19.17
C GLU A 176 16.53 -14.03 18.05
N THR A 177 15.39 -13.85 17.37
CA THR A 177 14.92 -14.72 16.27
C THR A 177 15.50 -14.33 14.91
N GLY A 178 16.45 -13.39 14.85
CA GLY A 178 16.94 -12.81 13.60
C GLY A 178 15.90 -11.90 12.92
N ARG A 179 14.80 -11.58 13.60
CA ARG A 179 13.82 -10.59 13.13
C ARG A 179 14.17 -9.23 13.70
N HIS A 180 14.27 -8.26 12.80
CA HIS A 180 14.52 -6.87 13.14
C HIS A 180 13.20 -6.10 13.13
N TYR A 181 13.03 -5.22 14.11
CA TYR A 181 11.88 -4.34 14.22
C TYR A 181 12.34 -2.96 14.67
N PHE A 182 11.66 -1.92 14.21
CA PHE A 182 11.96 -0.56 14.66
C PHE A 182 11.49 -0.35 16.11
N LYS A 183 12.16 0.58 16.81
CA LYS A 183 11.70 1.06 18.11
C LYS A 183 10.24 1.55 18.01
N PRO A 184 9.41 1.40 19.07
CA PRO A 184 7.96 1.58 18.98
C PRO A 184 7.48 2.97 18.55
N TYR A 185 8.30 4.01 18.74
CA TYR A 185 7.96 5.35 18.32
C TYR A 185 8.08 5.55 16.80
N ILE A 186 8.88 4.73 16.09
CA ILE A 186 8.94 4.73 14.62
C ILE A 186 7.60 4.21 14.09
N THR A 187 6.69 5.13 13.81
CA THR A 187 5.32 4.80 13.41
C THR A 187 5.26 4.36 11.94
N ASP A 188 4.23 3.58 11.62
CA ASP A 188 3.90 3.23 10.23
C ASP A 188 3.73 4.50 9.38
N ALA A 189 3.09 5.55 9.91
CA ALA A 189 2.87 6.81 9.21
C ALA A 189 4.18 7.55 8.86
N PHE A 190 5.16 7.53 9.76
CA PHE A 190 6.48 8.09 9.49
C PHE A 190 7.20 7.32 8.39
N LEU A 191 7.18 5.98 8.44
CA LEU A 191 7.76 5.15 7.38
C LEU A 191 7.07 5.35 6.02
N ASP A 192 5.77 5.64 6.00
CA ASP A 192 5.05 6.01 4.77
C ASP A 192 5.52 7.34 4.20
N GLN A 193 5.77 8.32 5.06
CA GLN A 193 6.30 9.61 4.63
C GLN A 193 7.72 9.48 4.05
N LEU A 194 8.58 8.69 4.70
CA LEU A 194 9.92 8.42 4.19
C LEU A 194 9.88 7.67 2.85
N ASP A 195 8.95 6.72 2.70
CA ASP A 195 8.77 6.01 1.43
C ASP A 195 8.23 6.93 0.32
N LEU A 196 7.32 7.84 0.65
CA LEU A 196 6.82 8.84 -0.30
C LEU A 196 7.93 9.78 -0.78
N LEU A 197 8.82 10.17 0.13
CA LEU A 197 9.95 11.03 -0.18
C LEU A 197 11.00 10.27 -1.00
N PHE A 198 11.56 9.19 -0.45
CA PHE A 198 12.73 8.52 -1.02
C PHE A 198 12.43 7.38 -2.00
N GLY A 199 11.18 6.89 -2.06
CA GLY A 199 10.80 5.79 -2.94
C GLY A 199 11.37 4.43 -2.56
N TRP A 200 11.77 4.23 -1.30
CA TRP A 200 12.45 3.02 -0.81
C TRP A 200 11.73 1.70 -1.11
N GLN A 201 10.41 1.65 -1.03
CA GLN A 201 9.63 0.45 -1.35
C GLN A 201 9.63 0.15 -2.84
N SER A 202 9.73 1.16 -3.69
CA SER A 202 9.82 0.98 -5.14
C SER A 202 11.20 0.45 -5.56
N ASP A 203 12.24 0.73 -4.77
CA ASP A 203 13.62 0.32 -5.04
C ASP A 203 14.17 -0.73 -4.06
N PHE A 204 13.35 -1.74 -3.75
CA PHE A 204 13.76 -2.83 -2.87
C PHE A 204 14.99 -3.59 -3.40
N LYS A 205 15.25 -3.59 -4.71
CA LYS A 205 16.44 -4.22 -5.29
C LYS A 205 17.71 -3.53 -4.84
N THR A 206 17.72 -2.20 -4.78
CA THR A 206 18.87 -1.44 -4.29
C THR A 206 19.06 -1.63 -2.79
N LEU A 207 17.97 -1.67 -2.02
CA LEU A 207 18.02 -1.97 -0.58
C LEU A 207 18.50 -3.40 -0.27
N ALA A 208 18.16 -4.38 -1.10
CA ALA A 208 18.57 -5.78 -0.92
C ALA A 208 20.06 -6.02 -1.18
N LEU A 209 20.76 -5.08 -1.83
CA LEU A 209 22.21 -5.14 -2.03
C LEU A 209 23.00 -4.67 -0.80
N LEU A 210 22.34 -4.00 0.15
CA LEU A 210 22.96 -3.51 1.37
C LEU A 210 23.31 -4.68 2.31
N ARG A 211 24.48 -4.61 2.95
CA ARG A 211 25.00 -5.64 3.87
C ARG A 211 25.10 -5.11 5.30
N GLY A 212 25.14 -6.02 6.27
CA GLY A 212 25.26 -5.68 7.70
C GLY A 212 23.99 -5.03 8.24
N ASP A 213 24.15 -4.03 9.11
CA ASP A 213 23.03 -3.32 9.76
C ASP A 213 22.09 -2.66 8.74
N GLN A 214 22.62 -2.26 7.58
CA GLN A 214 21.82 -1.72 6.49
C GLN A 214 20.89 -2.78 5.86
N GLY A 215 21.34 -4.04 5.79
CA GLY A 215 20.49 -5.15 5.36
C GLY A 215 19.37 -5.45 6.37
N ALA A 216 19.64 -5.26 7.66
CA ALA A 216 18.65 -5.42 8.72
C ALA A 216 17.55 -4.34 8.65
N VAL A 217 17.92 -3.09 8.35
CA VAL A 217 16.97 -1.99 8.07
C VAL A 217 16.12 -2.31 6.85
N ALA A 218 16.76 -2.72 5.74
CA ALA A 218 16.04 -3.11 4.53
C ALA A 218 15.03 -4.24 4.79
N GLN A 219 15.42 -5.25 5.58
CA GLN A 219 14.54 -6.34 5.97
C GLN A 219 13.38 -5.86 6.86
N ALA A 220 13.63 -4.94 7.80
CA ALA A 220 12.59 -4.37 8.67
C ALA A 220 11.58 -3.53 7.86
N LEU A 221 12.07 -2.69 6.94
CA LEU A 221 11.23 -1.92 6.00
C LEU A 221 10.37 -2.83 5.13
N HIS A 222 10.96 -3.89 4.57
CA HIS A 222 10.23 -4.86 3.75
C HIS A 222 9.19 -5.62 4.54
N THR A 223 9.53 -6.06 5.75
CA THR A 223 8.58 -6.78 6.61
C THR A 223 7.40 -5.89 6.98
N ASN A 224 7.63 -4.61 7.27
CA ASN A 224 6.56 -3.67 7.56
C ASN A 224 5.69 -3.40 6.31
N SER A 225 6.29 -3.11 5.15
CA SER A 225 5.55 -2.94 3.89
C SER A 225 4.71 -4.18 3.54
N TYR A 226 5.27 -5.39 3.68
CA TYR A 226 4.54 -6.63 3.42
C TYR A 226 3.36 -6.82 4.38
N ILE A 227 3.56 -6.60 5.68
CA ILE A 227 2.48 -6.64 6.68
C ILE A 227 1.42 -5.58 6.34
N ARG A 228 1.81 -4.40 5.87
CA ARG A 228 0.89 -3.34 5.45
C ARG A 228 0.09 -3.73 4.21
N GLN A 229 0.72 -4.28 3.17
CA GLN A 229 0.01 -4.75 1.97
C GLN A 229 -0.99 -5.87 2.33
N LEU A 230 -0.61 -6.75 3.27
CA LEU A 230 -1.54 -7.71 3.83
C LEU A 230 -2.66 -7.01 4.57
N LYS A 231 -2.37 -6.09 5.51
CA LYS A 231 -3.39 -5.31 6.21
C LYS A 231 -4.35 -4.66 5.23
N GLN A 232 -3.88 -3.97 4.18
CA GLN A 232 -4.74 -3.33 3.17
C GLN A 232 -5.57 -4.34 2.37
N LYS A 233 -4.96 -5.43 1.87
CA LYS A 233 -5.70 -6.50 1.16
C LYS A 233 -6.76 -7.16 2.05
N PHE A 234 -6.48 -7.27 3.34
CA PHE A 234 -7.36 -7.89 4.32
C PHE A 234 -8.27 -6.90 5.06
N TRP A 235 -8.04 -5.58 5.00
CA TRP A 235 -8.84 -4.56 5.70
C TRP A 235 -10.27 -4.45 5.15
N TRP A 236 -10.44 -4.74 3.86
CA TRP A 236 -11.75 -4.94 3.23
C TRP A 236 -12.55 -6.09 3.87
N ARG A 237 -11.85 -7.04 4.51
CA ARG A 237 -12.44 -8.06 5.38
C ARG A 237 -12.37 -7.60 6.83
N ARG A 238 -13.15 -6.57 7.17
CA ARG A 238 -13.43 -6.27 8.58
C ARG A 238 -13.81 -7.57 9.30
N PRO A 239 -13.39 -7.80 10.55
CA PRO A 239 -13.81 -8.98 11.31
C PRO A 239 -15.33 -9.11 11.38
N GLU A 240 -16.05 -7.99 11.32
CA GLU A 240 -17.51 -7.92 11.19
C GLU A 240 -18.02 -8.55 9.89
N ASN A 241 -17.30 -8.41 8.77
CA ASN A 241 -17.63 -9.05 7.50
C ASN A 241 -17.32 -10.55 7.52
N ILE A 242 -16.24 -10.96 8.22
CA ILE A 242 -15.95 -12.39 8.38
C ILE A 242 -17.02 -13.04 9.25
N LEU A 243 -17.43 -12.37 10.33
CA LEU A 243 -18.48 -12.85 11.22
C LEU A 243 -19.84 -12.88 10.51
N SER A 244 -20.16 -11.87 9.69
CA SER A 244 -21.41 -11.85 8.91
C SER A 244 -21.43 -12.90 7.81
N ILE A 245 -20.31 -13.15 7.11
CA ILE A 245 -20.21 -14.20 6.10
C ILE A 245 -20.33 -15.58 6.75
N THR A 246 -19.66 -15.81 7.88
CA THR A 246 -19.73 -17.09 8.62
C THR A 246 -21.11 -17.31 9.25
N LEU A 247 -21.73 -16.26 9.81
CA LEU A 247 -23.10 -16.32 10.33
C LEU A 247 -24.12 -16.56 9.20
N PHE A 248 -23.95 -15.89 8.06
CA PHE A 248 -24.80 -16.10 6.89
C PHE A 248 -24.69 -17.52 6.37
N ALA A 249 -23.47 -18.04 6.20
CA ALA A 249 -23.24 -19.43 5.80
C ALA A 249 -23.87 -20.41 6.81
N PHE A 250 -23.71 -20.17 8.11
CA PHE A 250 -24.29 -21.00 9.17
C PHE A 250 -25.82 -20.98 9.18
N CYS A 251 -26.44 -19.78 9.12
CA CYS A 251 -27.89 -19.62 9.02
C CYS A 251 -28.43 -20.28 7.74
N TYR A 252 -27.72 -20.16 6.63
CA TYR A 252 -28.08 -20.78 5.35
C TYR A 252 -28.03 -22.32 5.43
N SER A 253 -27.00 -22.88 6.07
CA SER A 253 -26.92 -24.32 6.32
C SER A 253 -28.05 -24.83 7.23
N ILE A 254 -28.40 -24.08 8.29
CA ILE A 254 -29.55 -24.42 9.15
C ILE A 254 -30.85 -24.38 8.36
N LEU A 255 -31.05 -23.36 7.52
CA LEU A 255 -32.24 -23.23 6.67
C LEU A 255 -32.39 -24.46 5.75
N ILE A 256 -31.31 -24.88 5.09
CA ILE A 256 -31.31 -26.07 4.22
C ILE A 256 -31.66 -27.33 5.01
N LEU A 257 -31.11 -27.49 6.22
CA LEU A 257 -31.32 -28.69 7.05
C LEU A 257 -32.70 -28.75 7.71
N THR A 258 -33.38 -27.62 7.91
CA THR A 258 -34.68 -27.54 8.61
C THR A 258 -35.88 -27.49 7.68
N LEU A 259 -35.69 -27.18 6.39
CA LEU A 259 -36.74 -27.20 5.37
C LEU A 259 -37.20 -28.58 4.82
N PRO A 260 -36.59 -29.76 5.08
CA PRO A 260 -37.03 -31.02 4.48
C PRO A 260 -38.51 -31.37 4.73
N ASP A 261 -39.03 -31.07 5.92
CA ASP A 261 -40.40 -31.43 6.32
C ASP A 261 -41.48 -30.56 5.64
N LEU A 262 -41.13 -29.34 5.22
CA LEU A 262 -42.03 -28.47 4.47
C LEU A 262 -42.09 -28.83 2.98
N TRP A 263 -41.06 -29.51 2.47
CA TRP A 263 -40.90 -29.80 1.04
C TRP A 263 -41.54 -31.13 0.61
N TRP A 264 -41.80 -32.05 1.55
CA TRP A 264 -42.30 -33.38 1.23
C TRP A 264 -43.81 -33.44 0.89
N LYS A 265 -44.58 -32.37 1.13
CA LYS A 265 -46.06 -32.41 0.99
C LYS A 265 -46.63 -32.03 -0.38
N ASN A 266 -45.84 -31.53 -1.33
CA ASN A 266 -46.35 -31.13 -2.67
C ASN A 266 -45.64 -31.89 -3.80
N ASN A 267 -46.37 -32.80 -4.46
CA ASN A 267 -45.82 -33.69 -5.49
C ASN A 267 -45.58 -33.01 -6.86
N ALA A 268 -46.16 -31.84 -7.13
CA ALA A 268 -46.11 -31.22 -8.45
C ALA A 268 -44.84 -30.37 -8.72
N THR A 269 -44.10 -29.95 -7.69
CA THR A 269 -42.92 -29.07 -7.82
C THR A 269 -41.57 -29.80 -7.74
N GLN A 270 -41.56 -31.13 -7.69
CA GLN A 270 -40.38 -31.93 -7.35
C GLN A 270 -39.26 -31.97 -8.41
N SER A 271 -39.51 -31.71 -9.70
CA SER A 271 -38.47 -31.87 -10.73
C SER A 271 -37.53 -30.67 -10.84
N LEU A 272 -38.07 -29.45 -10.86
CA LEU A 272 -37.29 -28.21 -10.95
C LEU A 272 -36.51 -27.92 -9.67
N THR A 273 -37.05 -28.27 -8.52
CA THR A 273 -36.42 -28.05 -7.22
C THR A 273 -35.27 -29.02 -6.94
N LYS A 274 -35.38 -30.30 -7.35
CA LYS A 274 -34.27 -31.26 -7.27
C LYS A 274 -33.09 -30.86 -8.15
N ALA A 275 -33.36 -30.35 -9.36
CA ALA A 275 -32.32 -29.84 -10.25
C ALA A 275 -31.63 -28.58 -9.67
N GLY A 276 -32.39 -27.67 -9.06
CA GLY A 276 -31.85 -26.52 -8.35
C GLY A 276 -30.92 -26.93 -7.20
N LEU A 277 -31.35 -27.86 -6.34
CA LEU A 277 -30.56 -28.35 -5.21
C LEU A 277 -29.29 -29.09 -5.64
N LEU A 278 -29.36 -29.87 -6.72
CA LEU A 278 -28.21 -30.57 -7.30
C LEU A 278 -27.13 -29.61 -7.83
N LEU A 279 -27.50 -28.39 -8.22
CA LEU A 279 -26.54 -27.36 -8.64
C LEU A 279 -26.07 -26.48 -7.49
N LEU A 280 -26.93 -26.25 -6.49
CA LEU A 280 -26.65 -25.32 -5.39
C LEU A 280 -25.69 -25.91 -4.34
N VAL A 281 -25.78 -27.21 -4.08
CA VAL A 281 -24.86 -27.91 -3.18
C VAL A 281 -23.41 -27.88 -3.70
N PRO A 282 -23.08 -28.29 -4.94
CA PRO A 282 -21.72 -28.18 -5.45
C PRO A 282 -21.26 -26.72 -5.58
N TYR A 283 -22.16 -25.76 -5.88
CA TYR A 283 -21.81 -24.34 -5.93
C TYR A 283 -21.43 -23.77 -4.55
N THR A 284 -22.17 -24.14 -3.49
CA THR A 284 -21.84 -23.74 -2.11
C THR A 284 -20.56 -24.41 -1.60
N ILE A 285 -20.34 -25.69 -1.95
CA ILE A 285 -19.07 -26.38 -1.69
C ILE A 285 -17.92 -25.69 -2.44
N PHE A 286 -18.11 -25.32 -3.71
CA PHE A 286 -17.12 -24.61 -4.51
C PHE A 286 -16.77 -23.24 -3.92
N LEU A 287 -17.77 -22.47 -3.48
CA LEU A 287 -17.56 -21.19 -2.78
C LEU A 287 -16.86 -21.38 -1.44
N TYR A 288 -17.22 -22.42 -0.67
CA TYR A 288 -16.56 -22.77 0.59
C TYR A 288 -15.09 -23.13 0.35
N ILE A 289 -14.79 -23.95 -0.66
CA ILE A 289 -13.42 -24.29 -1.04
C ILE A 289 -12.68 -23.04 -1.50
N GLN A 290 -13.22 -22.22 -2.40
CA GLN A 290 -12.52 -21.01 -2.85
C GLN A 290 -12.24 -19.99 -1.74
N THR A 291 -13.12 -19.88 -0.73
CA THR A 291 -13.01 -18.83 0.29
C THR A 291 -12.31 -19.31 1.56
N LEU A 292 -12.64 -20.51 2.06
CA LEU A 292 -12.06 -21.06 3.28
C LEU A 292 -10.77 -21.84 3.03
N TRP A 293 -10.58 -22.50 1.88
CA TRP A 293 -9.34 -23.27 1.65
C TRP A 293 -8.08 -22.39 1.70
N PRO A 294 -8.03 -21.19 1.07
CA PRO A 294 -6.87 -20.33 1.18
C PRO A 294 -6.65 -19.83 2.61
N LEU A 295 -7.73 -19.60 3.36
CA LEU A 295 -7.67 -19.16 4.75
C LEU A 295 -7.12 -20.27 5.66
N CYS A 296 -7.63 -21.50 5.52
CA CYS A 296 -7.17 -22.67 6.26
C CYS A 296 -5.72 -23.04 5.89
N ARG A 297 -5.36 -22.98 4.61
CA ARG A 297 -3.98 -23.20 4.15
C ARG A 297 -3.04 -22.11 4.68
N TRP A 298 -3.49 -20.86 4.73
CA TRP A 298 -2.74 -19.77 5.34
C TRP A 298 -2.54 -19.98 6.84
N PHE A 299 -3.60 -20.28 7.59
CA PHE A 299 -3.50 -20.60 9.02
C PHE A 299 -2.61 -21.80 9.28
N HIS A 300 -2.71 -22.85 8.45
CA HIS A 300 -1.84 -24.02 8.54
C HIS A 300 -0.38 -23.66 8.30
N ASN A 301 -0.08 -22.85 7.28
CA ASN A 301 1.29 -22.39 7.01
C ASN A 301 1.83 -21.50 8.14
N GLN A 302 1.01 -20.61 8.70
CA GLN A 302 1.39 -19.78 9.85
C GLN A 302 1.65 -20.64 11.09
N ILE A 303 0.77 -21.60 11.39
CA ILE A 303 0.99 -22.55 12.49
C ILE A 303 2.23 -23.38 12.23
N LYS A 304 2.47 -23.85 11.00
CA LYS A 304 3.63 -24.65 10.61
C LYS A 304 4.94 -23.86 10.75
N GLU A 305 4.98 -22.62 10.27
CA GLU A 305 6.12 -21.70 10.44
C GLU A 305 6.36 -21.36 11.92
N GLN A 306 5.30 -21.27 12.73
CA GLN A 306 5.40 -21.01 14.17
C GLN A 306 5.68 -22.28 15.01
N THR A 307 5.33 -23.48 14.54
CA THR A 307 5.61 -24.75 15.25
C THR A 307 6.98 -25.31 14.93
N LEU A 308 7.56 -25.00 13.76
CA LEU A 308 8.96 -25.31 13.44
C LEU A 308 9.96 -24.52 14.30
N HIS A 309 9.54 -23.41 14.92
CA HIS A 309 10.34 -22.66 15.89
C HIS A 309 9.60 -22.50 17.22
N HIS A 310 9.76 -23.50 18.11
CA HIS A 310 9.47 -23.47 19.56
C HIS A 310 8.27 -22.60 20.00
N PHE A 311 7.06 -23.11 19.76
CA PHE A 311 5.82 -22.50 20.25
C PHE A 311 5.70 -22.62 21.79
N LYS A 312 6.02 -21.56 22.55
CA LYS A 312 5.72 -21.49 23.99
C LYS A 312 4.30 -20.96 24.19
N LEU A 313 3.50 -21.69 24.97
CA LEU A 313 2.10 -21.35 25.35
C LEU A 313 1.91 -19.96 25.98
N GLN A 314 2.99 -19.26 26.37
CA GLN A 314 2.96 -17.92 26.95
C GLN A 314 2.55 -16.83 25.95
N ASP A 315 2.72 -17.03 24.64
CA ASP A 315 2.44 -16.00 23.63
C ASP A 315 0.94 -15.84 23.27
N LEU A 316 0.12 -16.83 23.65
CA LEU A 316 -1.35 -16.72 23.57
C LEU A 316 -1.94 -15.70 24.56
N GLY A 317 -1.15 -15.18 25.50
CA GLY A 317 -1.56 -14.15 26.45
C GLY A 317 -1.80 -12.76 25.83
N ARG A 318 -1.32 -12.50 24.60
CA ARG A 318 -1.43 -11.17 23.95
C ARG A 318 -2.72 -10.95 23.16
N PHE A 319 -3.52 -11.99 22.92
CA PHE A 319 -4.80 -11.83 22.22
C PHE A 319 -5.91 -11.45 23.22
N LYS A 320 -6.35 -10.20 23.17
CA LYS A 320 -7.45 -9.63 23.99
C LYS A 320 -8.75 -10.46 23.98
N ASN A 321 -8.93 -11.38 23.03
CA ASN A 321 -10.15 -12.16 22.87
C ASN A 321 -9.91 -13.67 22.76
N ARG A 322 -9.27 -14.24 23.79
CA ARG A 322 -8.97 -15.68 23.93
C ARG A 322 -10.19 -16.60 23.67
N LYS A 323 -11.39 -16.16 24.05
CA LYS A 323 -12.64 -16.90 23.80
C LYS A 323 -12.99 -17.01 22.32
N THR A 324 -12.69 -16.00 21.52
CA THR A 324 -13.01 -15.99 20.08
C THR A 324 -12.11 -16.94 19.31
N ILE A 325 -10.82 -16.98 19.65
CA ILE A 325 -9.86 -17.90 19.03
C ILE A 325 -10.20 -19.35 19.36
N ILE A 326 -10.49 -19.66 20.63
CA ILE A 326 -10.90 -21.02 21.04
C ILE A 326 -12.18 -21.44 20.33
N ARG A 327 -13.17 -20.54 20.20
CA ARG A 327 -14.41 -20.83 19.46
C ARG A 327 -14.14 -21.08 17.97
N LEU A 328 -13.26 -20.32 17.34
CA LEU A 328 -12.90 -20.49 15.93
C LEU A 328 -12.21 -21.84 15.68
N VAL A 329 -11.27 -22.21 16.56
CA VAL A 329 -10.56 -23.50 16.49
C VAL A 329 -11.52 -24.67 16.69
N LEU A 330 -12.44 -24.56 17.66
CA LEU A 330 -13.49 -25.58 17.85
C LEU A 330 -14.44 -25.66 16.65
N LEU A 331 -14.81 -24.54 16.05
CA LEU A 331 -15.68 -24.51 14.86
C LEU A 331 -15.01 -25.20 13.66
N CYS A 332 -13.72 -24.91 13.42
CA CYS A 332 -12.92 -25.55 12.38
C CYS A 332 -12.73 -27.05 12.65
N GLY A 333 -12.51 -27.44 13.90
CA GLY A 333 -12.40 -28.85 14.29
C GLY A 333 -13.69 -29.64 14.06
N MET A 334 -14.85 -29.05 14.34
CA MET A 334 -16.16 -29.69 14.10
C MET A 334 -16.50 -29.80 12.61
N THR A 335 -16.11 -28.83 11.77
CA THR A 335 -16.35 -28.89 10.32
C THR A 335 -15.49 -29.94 9.61
N ILE A 336 -14.29 -30.22 10.12
CA ILE A 336 -13.43 -31.31 9.63
C ILE A 336 -14.01 -32.68 10.02
N ALA A 337 -14.66 -32.79 11.18
CA ALA A 337 -15.26 -34.03 11.67
C ALA A 337 -16.51 -34.50 10.90
N THR A 338 -17.14 -33.62 10.10
CA THR A 338 -18.37 -33.94 9.35
C THR A 338 -18.14 -34.43 7.91
N VAL A 339 -16.89 -34.58 7.47
CA VAL A 339 -16.56 -35.10 6.13
C VAL A 339 -16.37 -36.62 6.18
N PRO A 340 -17.20 -37.44 5.52
CA PRO A 340 -17.06 -38.89 5.58
C PRO A 340 -15.90 -39.45 4.72
N ASP A 341 -15.18 -40.41 5.30
CA ASP A 341 -14.54 -41.58 4.68
C ASP A 341 -13.32 -41.49 3.74
N TYR A 342 -12.57 -40.40 3.67
CA TYR A 342 -11.32 -40.41 2.87
C TYR A 342 -10.02 -40.03 3.59
N TRP A 343 -10.05 -39.72 4.91
CA TRP A 343 -8.90 -39.08 5.60
C TRP A 343 -8.60 -39.64 7.01
N GLN A 344 -8.81 -40.93 7.27
CA GLN A 344 -8.81 -41.48 8.63
C GLN A 344 -7.47 -41.92 9.23
N ARG A 345 -6.33 -41.95 8.51
CA ARG A 345 -5.07 -42.45 9.11
C ARG A 345 -4.15 -41.38 9.68
N ASP A 346 -3.92 -40.26 8.98
CA ASP A 346 -2.91 -39.28 9.42
C ASP A 346 -3.46 -38.18 10.33
N HIS A 347 -4.78 -37.97 10.35
CA HIS A 347 -5.42 -36.90 11.14
C HIS A 347 -5.92 -37.33 12.51
N THR A 348 -6.02 -38.64 12.77
CA THR A 348 -6.48 -39.18 14.06
C THR A 348 -5.46 -38.91 15.18
N ILE A 349 -4.17 -38.91 14.84
CA ILE A 349 -3.08 -38.54 15.77
C ILE A 349 -3.12 -37.04 16.10
N LEU A 350 -3.39 -36.19 15.10
CA LEU A 350 -3.53 -34.75 15.30
C LEU A 350 -4.78 -34.41 16.14
N TRP A 351 -5.86 -35.16 15.95
CA TRP A 351 -7.13 -34.98 16.66
C TRP A 351 -7.02 -35.39 18.14
N LEU A 352 -6.38 -36.53 18.43
CA LEU A 352 -6.11 -36.96 19.81
C LEU A 352 -5.18 -36.00 20.55
N GLY A 353 -4.16 -35.46 19.87
CA GLY A 353 -3.26 -34.45 20.44
C GLY A 353 -3.97 -33.13 20.78
N THR A 354 -4.85 -32.65 19.89
CA THR A 354 -5.57 -31.37 20.08
C THR A 354 -6.73 -31.46 21.06
N THR A 355 -7.45 -32.59 21.12
CA THR A 355 -8.49 -32.82 22.15
C THR A 355 -7.89 -33.05 23.54
N ALA A 356 -6.74 -33.74 23.65
CA ALA A 356 -6.03 -33.89 24.92
C ALA A 356 -5.50 -32.55 25.47
N LEU A 357 -5.17 -31.59 24.60
CA LEU A 357 -4.66 -30.27 24.99
C LEU A 357 -5.74 -29.25 25.41
N LEU A 358 -7.02 -29.52 25.14
CA LEU A 358 -8.13 -28.56 25.34
C LEU A 358 -9.08 -28.88 26.50
N LEU A 359 -8.93 -30.02 27.20
CA LEU A 359 -9.74 -30.34 28.38
C LEU A 359 -9.10 -29.83 29.69
N PRO A 360 -9.88 -29.21 30.60
CA PRO A 360 -9.37 -28.83 31.91
C PRO A 360 -9.11 -30.07 32.76
N PHE A 361 -7.83 -30.39 32.96
CA PHE A 361 -7.35 -31.57 33.71
C PHE A 361 -7.70 -31.50 35.20
N LYS A 362 -8.71 -32.26 35.65
CA LYS A 362 -8.95 -32.55 37.08
C LYS A 362 -9.12 -34.03 37.43
N SER A 363 -9.06 -34.95 36.47
CA SER A 363 -9.29 -36.39 36.73
C SER A 363 -7.96 -37.16 36.84
N ALA A 364 -7.67 -37.71 38.03
CA ALA A 364 -6.48 -38.54 38.28
C ALA A 364 -6.46 -39.84 37.45
N ARG A 365 -7.64 -40.37 37.06
CA ARG A 365 -7.74 -41.55 36.20
C ARG A 365 -7.18 -41.30 34.79
N TYR A 366 -7.32 -40.09 34.26
CA TYR A 366 -6.83 -39.76 32.93
C TYR A 366 -5.30 -39.64 32.87
N LYS A 367 -4.67 -39.12 33.94
CA LYS A 367 -3.21 -39.11 34.08
C LYS A 367 -2.61 -40.52 34.12
N ALA A 368 -3.29 -41.45 34.79
CA ALA A 368 -2.86 -42.84 34.85
C ALA A 368 -2.90 -43.49 33.45
N SER A 369 -4.00 -43.32 32.70
CA SER A 369 -4.15 -43.89 31.35
C SER A 369 -3.17 -43.31 30.32
N LEU A 370 -2.85 -42.01 30.41
CA LEU A 370 -1.83 -41.39 29.55
C LEU A 370 -0.43 -41.92 29.83
N LYS A 371 -0.11 -42.17 31.11
CA LYS A 371 1.18 -42.77 31.49
C LYS A 371 1.32 -44.19 30.93
N THR A 372 0.26 -45.00 31.04
CA THR A 372 0.29 -46.38 30.50
C THR A 372 0.42 -46.40 28.98
N PHE A 373 -0.20 -45.45 28.28
CA PHE A 373 -0.13 -45.35 26.82
C PHE A 373 1.28 -45.00 26.32
N TYR A 374 1.99 -44.10 27.01
CA TYR A 374 3.37 -43.71 26.69
C TYR A 374 4.43 -44.73 27.14
N GLU A 375 4.11 -45.61 28.08
CA GLU A 375 5.01 -46.71 28.49
C GLU A 375 4.89 -47.93 27.56
N GLN A 376 3.84 -47.99 26.73
CA GLN A 376 3.55 -49.11 25.83
C GLN A 376 3.83 -48.82 24.35
N ASN A 377 4.11 -47.56 23.98
CA ASN A 377 4.48 -47.11 22.64
C ASN A 377 5.62 -46.12 22.73
#